data_AF-A0A3D4NE99-F1
#
_entry.id   AF-A0A3D4NE99-F1
#
_cell.length_a   1.000
_cell.length_b   1.000
_cell.length_c   1.000
_cell.angle_alpha   90.00
_cell.angle_beta   90.00
_cell.angle_gamma   90.00
#
_symmetry.space_group_name_H-M   'P 1'
#
loop_
_entity.id
_entity.type
_entity.pdbx_description
1 polymer ?
#
loop_
_entity_poly.entity_id
_entity_poly.type
_entity_poly.pdbx_seq_one_letter_code
_entity_poly.pdbx_strand_id
1 'polypeptide(L)'
;MERKYWTDWAQTLQQKRLTGLVVTLLEGSGPLKILLSQALMGFLPLFGQTRDSSWHSFAQMLEDAAECRSFTTYLLEEKNS
;
A
#
# COMPACT_ATOMS: atom_id res chain seq x y z
N MET A 1 2.62 11.84 4.66
CA MET A 1 2.75 11.48 3.23
C MET A 1 1.87 12.39 2.38
N GLU A 2 2.23 12.69 1.13
CA GLU A 2 1.34 13.42 0.21
C GLU A 2 0.11 12.55 -0.10
N ARG A 3 -1.11 13.05 0.18
CA ARG A 3 -2.39 12.39 -0.11
C ARG A 3 -2.51 11.88 -1.56
N LYS A 4 -1.81 12.54 -2.48
CA LYS A 4 -1.73 12.17 -3.90
C LYS A 4 -1.27 10.72 -4.11
N TYR A 5 -0.28 10.26 -3.34
CA TYR A 5 0.20 8.89 -3.48
C TYR A 5 -0.81 7.86 -2.98
N TRP A 6 -1.56 8.17 -1.93
CA TRP A 6 -2.61 7.29 -1.42
C TRP A 6 -3.71 7.08 -2.45
N THR A 7 -4.14 8.16 -3.12
CA THR A 7 -5.12 8.07 -4.21
C THR A 7 -4.60 7.24 -5.38
N ASP A 8 -3.36 7.46 -5.81
CA ASP A 8 -2.74 6.69 -6.91
C ASP A 8 -2.68 5.17 -6.59
N TRP A 9 -2.31 4.82 -5.36
CA TRP A 9 -2.30 3.42 -4.91
C TRP A 9 -3.72 2.85 -4.82
N ALA A 10 -4.65 3.59 -4.21
CA ALA A 10 -6.05 3.16 -4.07
C ALA A 10 -6.69 2.88 -5.43
N GLN A 11 -6.51 3.79 -6.40
CA GLN A 11 -6.99 3.61 -7.76
C GLN A 11 -6.33 2.40 -8.44
N THR A 12 -5.01 2.22 -8.29
CA THR A 12 -4.32 1.06 -8.86
C THR A 12 -4.85 -0.26 -8.29
N LEU A 13 -5.05 -0.31 -6.97
CA LEU A 13 -5.58 -1.48 -6.27
C LEU A 13 -7.04 -1.75 -6.65
N GLN A 14 -7.85 -0.71 -6.80
CA GLN A 14 -9.26 -0.80 -7.18
C GLN A 14 -9.41 -1.26 -8.64
N GLN A 15 -8.64 -0.67 -9.56
CA GLN A 15 -8.60 -1.08 -10.97
C GLN A 15 -8.21 -2.55 -11.13
N LYS A 16 -7.25 -3.03 -10.32
CA LYS A 16 -6.82 -4.43 -10.32
C LYS A 16 -7.72 -5.35 -9.48
N ARG A 17 -8.78 -4.82 -8.85
CA ARG A 17 -9.65 -5.52 -7.89
C ARG A 17 -8.91 -6.18 -6.72
N LEU A 18 -7.74 -5.64 -6.37
CA LEU A 18 -6.89 -6.10 -5.27
C LEU A 18 -7.22 -5.42 -3.95
N THR A 19 -8.06 -4.38 -3.93
CA THR A 19 -8.42 -3.63 -2.71
C THR A 19 -8.86 -4.53 -1.57
N GLY A 20 -9.73 -5.53 -1.83
CA GLY A 20 -10.18 -6.46 -0.80
C GLY A 20 -9.04 -7.30 -0.22
N LEU A 21 -8.15 -7.82 -1.08
CA LEU A 21 -6.98 -8.58 -0.66
C LEU A 21 -6.02 -7.74 0.17
N VAL A 22 -5.77 -6.50 -0.26
CA VAL A 22 -4.88 -5.57 0.44
C VAL A 22 -5.48 -5.14 1.78
N VAL A 23 -6.78 -4.85 1.85
CA VAL A 23 -7.47 -4.55 3.12
C VAL A 23 -7.34 -5.74 4.08
N THR A 24 -7.62 -6.96 3.64
CA THR A 24 -7.46 -8.16 4.49
C THR A 24 -6.01 -8.35 4.94
N LEU A 25 -5.03 -8.04 4.09
CA LEU A 25 -3.61 -8.12 4.44
C LEU A 25 -3.18 -7.01 5.42
N LEU A 26 -3.69 -5.80 5.26
CA LEU A 26 -3.45 -4.64 6.13
C LEU A 26 -4.16 -4.77 7.48
N GLU A 27 -5.30 -5.46 7.54
CA GLU A 27 -5.97 -5.83 8.79
C GLU A 27 -5.31 -7.06 9.45
N GLY A 28 -4.64 -7.89 8.65
CA GLY A 28 -3.92 -9.07 9.09
C GLY A 28 -2.72 -8.81 10.01
N SER A 29 -2.17 -9.89 10.56
CA SER A 29 -1.05 -9.86 11.50
C SER A 29 0.20 -9.15 10.92
N GLY A 30 0.89 -8.38 11.76
CA GLY A 30 2.07 -7.57 11.41
C GLY A 30 3.17 -8.21 10.54
N PRO A 31 3.52 -9.51 10.67
CA PRO A 31 4.60 -10.12 9.88
C PRO A 31 4.35 -10.10 8.37
N LEU A 32 3.10 -10.22 7.93
CA LEU A 32 2.75 -10.23 6.50
C LEU A 32 3.01 -8.88 5.85
N LYS A 33 2.82 -7.78 6.60
CA LYS A 33 3.05 -6.41 6.12
C LYS A 33 4.54 -6.15 5.91
N ILE A 34 5.36 -6.65 6.82
CA ILE A 34 6.82 -6.57 6.74
C ILE A 34 7.33 -7.38 5.54
N LEU A 35 6.81 -8.59 5.32
CA LEU A 35 7.15 -9.40 4.14
C LEU A 35 6.75 -8.70 2.84
N LEU A 36 5.58 -8.04 2.82
CA LEU A 36 5.13 -7.29 1.66
C LEU A 36 5.99 -6.05 1.41
N SER A 37 6.36 -5.30 2.44
CA SER A 37 7.31 -4.18 2.34
C SER A 37 8.61 -4.63 1.68
N GLN A 38 9.21 -5.69 2.22
CA GLN A 38 10.48 -6.19 1.70
C GLN A 38 10.38 -6.75 0.30
N ALA A 39 9.28 -7.44 -0.03
CA ALA A 39 9.01 -7.87 -1.40
C ALA A 39 8.92 -6.64 -2.33
N LEU A 40 8.09 -5.66 -2.02
CA LEU A 40 7.96 -4.42 -2.79
C LEU A 40 9.31 -3.75 -3.00
N MET A 41 10.08 -3.51 -1.95
CA MET A 41 11.41 -2.91 -2.06
C MET A 41 12.36 -3.72 -2.95
N GLY A 42 12.29 -5.06 -2.91
CA GLY A 42 13.07 -5.94 -3.79
C GLY A 42 12.59 -5.95 -5.24
N PHE A 43 11.30 -5.75 -5.48
CA PHE A 43 10.69 -5.72 -6.82
C PHE A 43 10.69 -4.33 -7.46
N LEU A 44 10.76 -3.24 -6.68
CA LEU A 44 10.87 -1.85 -7.15
C LEU A 44 11.91 -1.67 -8.29
N PRO A 45 13.17 -2.15 -8.16
CA PRO A 45 14.17 -2.02 -9.22
C PRO A 45 13.79 -2.79 -10.50
N LEU A 46 13.02 -3.87 -10.41
CA LEU A 46 12.54 -4.62 -11.59
C LEU A 46 11.45 -3.86 -12.37
N PHE A 47 10.72 -2.96 -11.70
CA PHE A 47 9.72 -2.08 -12.31
C PHE A 47 10.30 -0.72 -12.77
N GLY A 48 11.63 -0.54 -12.71
CA GLY A 48 12.28 0.73 -13.05
C GLY A 48 11.94 1.87 -12.09
N GLN A 49 11.43 1.55 -10.90
CA GLN A 49 11.04 2.52 -9.88
C GLN A 49 12.25 2.89 -9.02
N THR A 50 12.54 4.20 -8.92
CA THR A 50 13.64 4.73 -8.12
C THR A 50 13.21 4.98 -6.66
N ARG A 51 14.15 5.39 -5.81
CA ARG A 51 13.94 5.64 -4.38
C ARG A 51 12.90 6.73 -4.08
N ASP A 52 12.64 7.62 -5.04
CA ASP A 52 11.64 8.70 -4.95
C ASP A 52 10.24 8.27 -5.44
N SER A 53 10.03 6.98 -5.68
CA SER A 53 8.74 6.52 -6.20
C SER A 53 7.66 6.46 -5.13
N SER A 54 6.40 6.64 -5.56
CA SER A 54 5.25 6.45 -4.68
C SER A 54 5.24 5.03 -4.09
N TRP A 55 5.66 4.01 -4.83
CA TRP A 55 5.73 2.64 -4.31
C TRP A 55 6.79 2.45 -3.22
N HIS A 56 7.84 3.28 -3.17
CA HIS A 56 8.77 3.28 -2.04
C HIS A 56 8.09 3.79 -0.76
N SER A 57 7.33 4.89 -0.88
CA SER A 57 6.52 5.42 0.23
C SER A 57 5.45 4.41 0.69
N PHE A 58 4.86 3.66 -0.24
CA PHE A 58 3.93 2.58 0.09
C PHE A 58 4.60 1.46 0.90
N ALA A 59 5.81 1.04 0.51
CA ALA A 59 6.57 0.04 1.25
C ALA A 59 6.91 0.51 2.67
N GLN A 60 7.34 1.76 2.83
CA GLN A 60 7.57 2.34 4.16
C GLN A 60 6.29 2.43 5.00
N MET A 61 5.16 2.78 4.38
CA MET A 61 3.86 2.80 5.05
C MET A 61 3.46 1.43 5.60
N LEU A 62 3.82 0.34 4.91
CA LEU A 62 3.52 -1.03 5.34
C LEU A 62 4.26 -1.43 6.63
N GLU A 63 5.37 -0.76 6.95
CA GLU A 63 6.13 -0.99 8.18
C GLU A 63 5.53 -0.26 9.38
N ASP A 64 4.70 0.76 9.15
CA ASP A 64 4.00 1.52 10.18
C ASP A 64 2.54 1.02 10.33
N ALA A 65 2.25 0.42 11.49
CA ALA A 65 0.93 -0.12 11.78
C ALA A 65 -0.17 0.96 11.88
N ALA A 66 0.16 2.19 12.26
CA ALA A 66 -0.79 3.29 12.37
C ALA A 66 -1.12 3.88 10.99
N GLU A 67 -0.10 4.07 10.14
CA GLU A 67 -0.27 4.46 8.74
C GLU A 67 -1.07 3.40 7.95
N CYS A 68 -0.77 2.10 8.15
CA CYS A 68 -1.53 1.00 7.56
C CYS A 68 -3.03 1.06 7.90
N ARG A 69 -3.38 1.30 9.17
CA ARG A 69 -4.78 1.42 9.60
C ARG A 69 -5.44 2.61 8.93
N SER A 70 -4.75 3.75 8.89
CA SER A 70 -5.25 4.97 8.27
C SER A 70 -5.49 4.79 6.77
N PHE A 71 -4.59 4.11 6.07
CA PHE A 71 -4.74 3.76 4.65
C PHE A 71 -5.84 2.73 4.42
N THR A 72 -6.01 1.76 5.32
CA THR A 72 -7.12 0.79 5.26
C THR A 72 -8.47 1.49 5.33
N THR A 73 -8.63 2.42 6.29
CA THR A 73 -9.83 3.25 6.40
C THR A 73 -10.06 4.05 5.11
N TYR A 74 -9.01 4.66 4.57
CA TYR A 74 -9.09 5.38 3.30
C TYR A 74 -9.54 4.50 2.12
N LEU A 75 -9.01 3.27 1.99
CA LEU A 75 -9.43 2.31 0.96
C LEU A 75 -10.90 1.91 1.08
N LEU A 76 -11.41 1.81 2.32
CA LEU A 76 -12.81 1.49 2.58
C LEU A 76 -13.73 2.66 2.24
N GLU A 77 -13.32 3.90 2.52
CA GLU A 77 -14.04 5.12 2.14
C GLU A 77 -14.08 5.31 0.62
N GLU A 78 -12.96 5.13 -0.09
CA GLU A 78 -12.87 5.23 -1.55
C GLU A 78 -13.68 4.14 -2.26
N LYS A 79 -13.72 2.92 -1.72
CA LYS A 79 -14.52 1.82 -2.30
C LYS A 79 -16.03 2.10 -2.21
N ASN A 80 -16.46 2.82 -1.18
CA ASN A 80 -17.86 3.11 -0.90
C ASN A 80 -18.33 4.48 -1.45
N SER A 81 -17.45 5.24 -2.11
CA SER A 81 -17.76 6.49 -2.81
C SER A 81 -18.11 6.24 -4.27
#